data_AF-A0A946NM25-F1
#
_entry.id   AF-A0A946NM25-F1
#
_cell.length_a   1.000
_cell.length_b   1.000
_cell.length_c   1.000
_cell.angle_alpha   90.00
_cell.angle_beta   90.00
_cell.angle_gamma   90.00
#
_symmetry.space_group_name_H-M   'P 1'
#
loop_
_entity.id
_entity.type
_entity.pdbx_description
1 polymer ?
#
loop_
_entity_poly.entity_id
_entity_poly.type
_entity_poly.pdbx_seq_one_letter_code
_entity_poly.pdbx_strand_id
1 'polypeptide(L)'
;MKNIIRLFIFGAIIFGGWQANLKWEEFKPVLTELEDKNPEKYAKMIEEAKSFHIKETKILYRELDEMTLTEVIYLRYEKFLEKRKADKKFREESYDEELITREKERKSKLENDQSKIDELNSLHFDKPVKVRFGKWNKIKPWQKRLILREKCIKFFNIQMEDRQTQHDGLKTSKVATLVSRAEKGPLEIELLCENLVPISTDPKEIQKSILRLKESMNFYYFAQLLNETGIPREMVFPFKEELGGMSRDYNDS
;
A
#
# COMPACT_ATOMS: atom_id res chain seq x y z
N MET A 1 29.40 -57.55 49.70
CA MET A 1 28.31 -57.54 48.68
C MET A 1 27.17 -56.57 49.01
N LYS A 2 26.56 -56.60 50.21
CA LYS A 2 25.40 -55.75 50.57
C LYS A 2 25.62 -54.23 50.40
N ASN A 3 26.83 -53.73 50.70
CA ASN A 3 27.18 -52.31 50.56
C ASN A 3 27.40 -51.88 49.09
N ILE A 4 27.89 -52.79 48.24
CA ILE A 4 28.10 -52.52 46.80
C ILE A 4 26.74 -52.43 46.10
N ILE A 5 25.80 -53.32 46.43
CA ILE A 5 24.43 -53.30 45.90
C ILE A 5 23.71 -52.00 46.29
N ARG A 6 23.88 -51.51 47.53
CA ARG A 6 23.34 -50.21 47.96
C ARG A 6 23.91 -49.05 47.13
N LEU A 7 25.21 -49.03 46.87
CA LEU A 7 25.85 -47.99 46.06
C LEU A 7 25.33 -47.97 44.61
N PHE A 8 25.10 -49.14 44.00
CA PHE A 8 24.48 -49.22 42.68
C PHE A 8 23.04 -48.71 42.66
N ILE A 9 22.24 -49.03 43.69
CA ILE A 9 20.87 -48.52 43.81
C ILE A 9 20.86 -47.00 43.98
N PHE A 10 21.72 -46.46 44.84
CA PHE A 10 21.86 -45.00 45.00
C PHE A 10 22.35 -44.33 43.72
N GLY A 11 23.34 -44.89 43.04
CA GLY A 11 23.82 -44.40 41.75
C GLY A 11 22.73 -44.39 40.68
N ALA A 12 21.90 -45.44 40.61
CA ALA A 12 20.78 -45.51 39.68
C ALA A 12 19.67 -44.49 39.98
N ILE A 13 19.37 -44.22 41.26
CA ILE A 13 18.39 -43.19 41.66
C ILE A 13 18.90 -41.79 41.32
N ILE A 14 20.17 -41.49 41.62
CA ILE A 14 20.77 -40.19 41.33
C ILE A 14 20.83 -39.96 39.82
N PHE A 15 21.28 -40.97 39.06
CA PHE A 15 21.34 -40.89 37.60
C PHE A 15 19.96 -40.79 36.96
N GLY A 16 18.98 -41.57 37.42
CA GLY A 16 17.59 -41.50 36.97
C GLY A 16 16.93 -40.16 37.29
N GLY A 17 17.18 -39.61 38.48
CA GLY A 17 16.71 -38.28 38.88
C GLY A 17 17.32 -37.17 38.02
N TRP A 18 18.60 -37.26 37.69
CA TRP A 18 19.26 -36.30 36.81
C TRP A 18 18.72 -36.35 35.38
N GLN A 19 18.54 -37.55 34.80
CA GLN A 19 17.94 -37.71 33.47
C GLN A 19 16.48 -37.23 33.44
N ALA A 20 15.71 -37.47 34.50
CA ALA A 20 14.34 -36.97 34.61
C ALA A 20 14.30 -35.44 34.67
N ASN A 21 15.22 -34.82 35.41
CA ASN A 21 15.31 -33.36 35.49
C ASN A 21 15.70 -32.72 34.14
N LEU A 22 16.65 -33.31 33.40
CA LEU A 22 17.01 -32.84 32.06
C LEU A 22 15.81 -32.90 31.10
N LYS A 23 15.09 -34.02 31.08
CA LYS A 23 13.87 -34.16 30.26
C LYS A 23 12.75 -33.22 30.71
N TRP A 24 12.67 -32.91 31.99
CA TRP A 24 11.70 -31.94 32.52
C TRP A 24 11.98 -30.53 32.00
N GLU A 25 13.25 -30.09 32.01
CA GLU A 25 13.64 -28.79 31.45
C GLU A 25 13.33 -28.68 29.96
N GLU A 26 13.54 -29.74 29.18
CA GLU A 26 13.18 -29.78 27.75
C GLU A 26 11.66 -29.71 27.52
N PHE A 27 10.85 -30.19 28.46
CA PHE A 27 9.39 -30.26 28.32
C PHE A 27 8.66 -29.00 28.81
N LYS A 28 9.28 -28.19 29.67
CA LYS A 28 8.74 -26.90 30.12
C LYS A 28 8.26 -25.97 28.99
N PRO A 29 9.01 -25.74 27.89
CA PRO A 29 8.55 -24.84 26.84
C PRO A 29 7.28 -25.36 26.14
N VAL A 30 7.18 -26.68 25.92
CA VAL A 30 5.97 -27.30 25.35
C VAL A 30 4.78 -27.09 26.27
N LEU A 31 4.95 -27.30 27.57
CA LEU A 31 3.89 -27.05 28.56
C LEU A 31 3.45 -25.58 28.58
N THR A 32 4.39 -24.65 28.42
CA THR A 32 4.09 -23.22 28.37
C THR A 32 3.26 -22.89 27.12
N GLU A 33 3.61 -23.47 25.96
CA GLU A 33 2.84 -23.30 24.73
C GLU A 33 1.40 -23.83 24.87
N LEU A 34 1.22 -25.00 25.48
CA LEU A 34 -0.12 -25.57 25.71
C LEU A 34 -0.95 -24.75 26.68
N GLU A 35 -0.33 -24.18 27.72
CA GLU A 35 -0.98 -23.26 28.67
C GLU A 35 -1.45 -21.98 27.96
N ASP A 36 -0.58 -21.38 27.14
CA ASP A 36 -0.91 -20.19 26.34
C ASP A 36 -2.08 -20.43 25.39
N LYS A 37 -2.15 -21.64 24.82
CA LYS A 37 -3.19 -22.06 23.88
C LYS A 37 -4.58 -22.12 24.54
N ASN A 38 -4.73 -22.81 25.67
CA ASN A 38 -5.96 -22.77 26.47
C ASN A 38 -5.70 -23.11 27.95
N PRO A 39 -5.68 -22.12 28.85
CA PRO A 39 -5.23 -22.29 30.23
C PRO A 39 -6.17 -23.16 31.07
N GLU A 40 -7.49 -23.11 30.82
CA GLU A 40 -8.47 -23.93 31.56
C GLU A 40 -8.33 -25.41 31.22
N LYS A 41 -8.17 -25.71 29.93
CA LYS A 41 -8.02 -27.08 29.46
C LYS A 41 -6.64 -27.64 29.82
N TYR A 42 -5.61 -26.79 29.82
CA TYR A 42 -4.29 -27.11 30.36
C TYR A 42 -4.35 -27.43 31.87
N ALA A 43 -5.02 -26.60 32.67
CA ALA A 43 -5.19 -26.86 34.10
C ALA A 43 -5.86 -28.22 34.37
N LYS A 44 -6.90 -28.54 33.59
CA LYS A 44 -7.55 -29.86 33.63
C LYS A 44 -6.58 -30.99 33.26
N MET A 45 -5.77 -30.81 32.20
CA MET A 45 -4.75 -31.79 31.81
C MET A 45 -3.75 -32.05 32.96
N ILE A 46 -3.31 -31.01 33.67
CA ILE A 46 -2.40 -31.13 34.81
C ILE A 46 -3.05 -31.83 36.00
N GLU A 47 -4.34 -31.57 36.25
CA GLU A 47 -5.10 -32.26 37.30
C GLU A 47 -5.19 -33.76 37.02
N GLU A 48 -5.58 -34.15 35.80
CA GLU A 48 -5.65 -35.55 35.37
C GLU A 48 -4.27 -36.23 35.36
N ALA A 49 -3.20 -35.48 35.07
CA ALA A 49 -1.84 -35.99 35.15
C ALA A 49 -1.45 -36.31 36.60
N LYS A 50 -1.82 -35.45 37.56
CA LYS A 50 -1.55 -35.64 38.99
C LYS A 50 -2.34 -36.80 39.59
N SER A 51 -3.54 -37.09 39.07
CA SER A 51 -4.35 -38.25 39.47
C SER A 51 -3.94 -39.55 38.79
N PHE A 52 -2.89 -39.54 37.95
CA PHE A 52 -2.42 -40.69 37.16
C PHE A 52 -3.46 -41.21 36.15
N HIS A 53 -4.38 -40.37 35.70
CA HIS A 53 -5.32 -40.67 34.62
C HIS A 53 -4.64 -40.49 33.25
N ILE A 54 -3.76 -41.44 32.92
CA ILE A 54 -2.84 -41.36 31.76
C ILE A 54 -3.62 -41.23 30.44
N LYS A 55 -4.76 -41.91 30.31
CA LYS A 55 -5.55 -41.91 29.07
C LYS A 55 -6.17 -40.53 28.83
N GLU A 56 -6.81 -39.98 29.85
CA GLU A 56 -7.49 -38.68 29.85
C GLU A 56 -6.48 -37.56 29.63
N THR A 57 -5.34 -37.61 30.33
CA THR A 57 -4.22 -36.68 30.15
C THR A 57 -3.72 -36.67 28.71
N LYS A 58 -3.56 -37.85 28.08
CA LYS A 58 -3.08 -37.96 26.70
C LYS A 58 -4.08 -37.39 25.68
N ILE A 59 -5.37 -37.56 25.93
CA ILE A 59 -6.43 -36.98 25.09
C ILE A 59 -6.36 -35.46 25.18
N LEU A 60 -6.35 -34.90 26.40
CA LEU A 60 -6.29 -33.46 26.61
C LEU A 60 -5.03 -32.82 26.04
N TYR A 61 -3.87 -33.50 26.15
CA TYR A 61 -2.62 -33.06 25.52
C TYR A 61 -2.77 -32.94 24.00
N ARG A 62 -3.27 -33.99 23.34
CA ARG A 62 -3.44 -33.98 21.87
C ARG A 62 -4.39 -32.90 21.42
N GLU A 63 -5.51 -32.77 22.12
CA GLU A 63 -6.49 -31.74 21.80
C GLU A 63 -5.94 -30.32 21.99
N LEU A 64 -4.97 -30.09 22.87
CA LEU A 64 -4.29 -28.80 23.02
C LEU A 64 -3.19 -28.61 21.97
N ASP A 65 -2.42 -29.66 21.70
CA ASP A 65 -1.32 -29.66 20.74
C ASP A 65 -1.81 -29.40 19.31
N GLU A 66 -2.90 -30.07 18.93
CA GLU A 66 -3.54 -29.98 17.61
C GLU A 66 -4.30 -28.66 17.38
N MET A 67 -4.49 -27.82 18.39
CA MET A 67 -5.16 -26.52 18.18
C MET A 67 -4.34 -25.62 17.27
N THR A 68 -5.01 -25.14 16.24
CA THR A 68 -4.47 -24.18 15.29
C THR A 68 -4.45 -22.77 15.87
N LEU A 69 -3.58 -21.90 15.32
CA LEU A 69 -3.53 -20.48 15.70
C LEU A 69 -4.90 -19.80 15.59
N THR A 70 -5.67 -20.13 14.54
CA THR A 70 -7.00 -19.57 14.30
C THR A 70 -7.98 -19.97 15.40
N GLU A 71 -7.99 -21.24 15.81
CA GLU A 71 -8.86 -21.72 16.89
C GLU A 71 -8.51 -21.07 18.22
N VAL A 72 -7.22 -20.88 18.51
CA VAL A 72 -6.76 -20.17 19.71
C VAL A 72 -7.22 -18.71 19.71
N ILE A 73 -7.05 -18.01 18.58
CA ILE A 73 -7.52 -16.62 18.44
C ILE A 73 -9.04 -16.53 18.61
N TYR A 74 -9.77 -17.43 17.96
CA TYR A 74 -11.22 -17.48 18.03
C TYR A 74 -11.71 -17.72 19.46
N LEU A 75 -11.13 -18.71 20.16
CA LEU A 75 -11.48 -19.02 21.54
C LEU A 75 -11.18 -17.86 22.50
N ARG A 76 -10.03 -17.18 22.32
CA ARG A 76 -9.71 -15.97 23.10
C ARG A 76 -10.72 -14.85 22.84
N TYR A 77 -11.11 -14.66 21.59
CA TYR A 77 -12.10 -13.66 21.20
C TYR A 77 -13.49 -13.97 21.78
N GLU A 78 -13.95 -15.22 21.72
CA GLU A 78 -15.21 -15.63 22.33
C GLU A 78 -15.21 -15.38 23.84
N LYS A 79 -14.16 -15.79 24.56
CA LYS A 79 -14.03 -15.54 26.00
C LYS A 79 -14.02 -14.05 26.33
N PHE A 80 -13.33 -13.25 25.53
CA PHE A 80 -13.34 -11.80 25.65
C PHE A 80 -14.77 -11.24 25.48
N LEU A 81 -15.52 -11.69 24.48
CA LEU A 81 -16.90 -11.28 24.26
C LEU A 81 -17.83 -11.69 25.40
N GLU A 82 -17.71 -12.92 25.90
CA GLU A 82 -18.47 -13.40 27.05
C GLU A 82 -18.20 -12.56 28.29
N LYS A 83 -16.93 -12.32 28.60
CA LYS A 83 -16.52 -11.46 29.72
C LYS A 83 -17.06 -10.04 29.57
N ARG A 84 -17.03 -9.47 28.35
CA ARG A 84 -17.58 -8.14 28.05
C ARG A 84 -19.11 -8.07 28.21
N LYS A 85 -19.83 -9.17 27.95
CA LYS A 85 -21.27 -9.26 28.20
C LYS A 85 -21.58 -9.32 29.69
N ALA A 86 -20.88 -10.19 30.41
CA ALA A 86 -21.14 -10.49 31.82
C ALA A 86 -20.65 -9.41 32.79
N ASP A 87 -19.50 -8.79 32.54
CA ASP A 87 -18.87 -7.83 33.44
C ASP A 87 -19.00 -6.39 32.90
N LYS A 88 -19.73 -5.55 33.64
CA LYS A 88 -19.91 -4.14 33.29
C LYS A 88 -18.61 -3.35 33.37
N LYS A 89 -17.79 -3.58 34.41
CA LYS A 89 -16.54 -2.84 34.63
C LYS A 89 -15.53 -3.15 33.53
N PHE A 90 -15.36 -4.44 33.23
CA PHE A 90 -14.48 -4.87 32.14
C PHE A 90 -14.90 -4.29 30.77
N ARG A 91 -16.20 -4.19 30.51
CA ARG A 91 -16.72 -3.58 29.28
C ARG A 91 -16.38 -2.10 29.15
N GLU A 92 -16.50 -1.34 30.23
CA GLU A 92 -16.16 0.09 30.25
C GLU A 92 -14.64 0.26 30.02
N GLU A 93 -13.80 -0.46 30.77
CA GLU A 93 -12.34 -0.44 30.62
C GLU A 93 -11.89 -0.82 29.20
N SER A 94 -12.45 -1.90 28.63
CA SER A 94 -12.12 -2.33 27.27
C SER A 94 -12.50 -1.30 26.19
N TYR A 95 -13.55 -0.49 26.43
CA TYR A 95 -13.97 0.55 25.51
C TYR A 95 -13.02 1.76 25.56
N ASP A 96 -12.57 2.13 26.75
CA ASP A 96 -11.61 3.23 26.94
C ASP A 96 -10.26 2.89 26.29
N GLU A 97 -9.78 1.66 26.43
CA GLU A 97 -8.56 1.18 25.75
C GLU A 97 -8.69 1.22 24.22
N GLU A 98 -9.85 0.81 23.68
CA GLU A 98 -10.12 0.92 22.24
C GLU A 98 -10.08 2.38 21.77
N LEU A 99 -10.63 3.32 22.54
CA LEU A 99 -10.60 4.74 22.21
C LEU A 99 -9.17 5.30 22.18
N ILE A 100 -8.37 4.98 23.19
CA ILE A 100 -6.96 5.39 23.27
C ILE A 100 -6.18 4.84 22.07
N THR A 101 -6.40 3.58 21.72
CA THR A 101 -5.75 2.93 20.58
C THR A 101 -6.12 3.62 19.26
N ARG A 102 -7.41 3.89 19.03
CA ARG A 102 -7.88 4.62 17.85
C ARG A 102 -7.30 6.02 17.76
N GLU A 103 -7.16 6.73 18.89
CA GLU A 103 -6.56 8.06 18.90
C GLU A 103 -5.07 8.01 18.54
N LYS A 104 -4.33 7.03 19.08
CA LYS A 104 -2.92 6.81 18.77
C LYS A 104 -2.71 6.46 17.29
N GLU A 105 -3.54 5.59 16.73
CA GLU A 105 -3.53 5.25 15.30
C GLU A 105 -3.81 6.47 14.42
N ARG A 106 -4.81 7.29 14.78
CA ARG A 106 -5.11 8.54 14.06
C ARG A 106 -3.92 9.50 14.08
N LYS A 107 -3.28 9.70 15.24
CA LYS A 107 -2.09 10.56 15.36
C LYS A 107 -0.95 10.04 14.50
N SER A 108 -0.64 8.74 14.59
CA SER A 108 0.41 8.12 13.77
C SER A 108 0.13 8.24 12.27
N LYS A 109 -1.13 8.09 11.86
CA LYS A 109 -1.53 8.27 10.46
C LYS A 109 -1.36 9.71 10.00
N LEU A 110 -1.78 10.69 10.81
CA LEU A 110 -1.59 12.11 10.53
C LEU A 110 -0.11 12.49 10.42
N GLU A 111 0.75 11.98 11.31
CA GLU A 111 2.20 12.19 11.25
C GLU A 111 2.82 11.61 9.98
N ASN A 112 2.40 10.40 9.58
CA ASN A 112 2.84 9.77 8.35
C ASN A 112 2.38 10.56 7.11
N ASP A 113 1.12 10.99 7.09
CA ASP A 113 0.57 11.79 5.99
C ASP A 113 1.27 13.16 5.89
N GLN A 114 1.54 13.82 7.01
CA GLN A 114 2.34 15.06 7.05
C GLN A 114 3.76 14.82 6.52
N SER A 115 4.41 13.73 6.91
CA SER A 115 5.75 13.40 6.40
C SER A 115 5.79 13.21 4.89
N LYS A 116 4.74 12.60 4.32
CA LYS A 116 4.60 12.44 2.86
C LYS A 116 4.34 13.77 2.17
N ILE A 117 3.54 14.65 2.77
CA ILE A 117 3.30 16.01 2.26
C ILE A 117 4.61 16.81 2.27
N ASP A 118 5.39 16.74 3.33
CA ASP A 118 6.67 17.44 3.44
C ASP A 118 7.70 16.88 2.44
N GLU A 119 7.73 15.56 2.24
CA GLU A 119 8.53 14.91 1.19
C GLU A 119 8.10 15.40 -0.21
N LEU A 120 6.80 15.41 -0.51
CA LEU A 120 6.27 15.93 -1.78
C LEU A 120 6.61 17.40 -2.00
N ASN A 121 6.48 18.24 -0.96
CA ASN A 121 6.85 19.66 -1.01
C ASN A 121 8.35 19.85 -1.24
N SER A 122 9.19 19.00 -0.63
CA SER A 122 10.64 19.00 -0.85
C SER A 122 11.02 18.58 -2.27
N LEU A 123 10.23 17.72 -2.91
CA LEU A 123 10.40 17.37 -4.33
C LEU A 123 9.90 18.49 -5.26
N HIS A 124 8.95 19.30 -4.79
CA HIS A 124 8.40 20.48 -5.45
C HIS A 124 9.27 21.74 -5.25
N PHE A 125 10.61 21.64 -5.38
CA PHE A 125 11.45 22.83 -5.55
C PHE A 125 11.09 23.53 -6.88
N ASP A 126 10.22 24.52 -6.76
CA ASP A 126 9.87 25.51 -7.77
C ASP A 126 11.13 26.27 -8.21
N LYS A 127 11.76 25.78 -9.28
CA LYS A 127 12.57 26.67 -10.11
C LYS A 127 11.62 27.66 -10.79
N PRO A 128 11.78 28.97 -10.60
CA PRO A 128 10.90 29.96 -11.21
C PRO A 128 10.80 29.72 -12.72
N VAL A 129 9.57 29.77 -13.21
CA VAL A 129 9.12 29.42 -14.57
C VAL A 129 10.00 29.99 -15.69
N LYS A 130 10.70 31.11 -15.45
CA LYS A 130 11.61 31.75 -16.42
C LYS A 130 12.90 30.97 -16.72
N VAL A 131 13.34 30.03 -15.86
CA VAL A 131 14.66 29.36 -16.01
C VAL A 131 14.61 28.06 -16.84
N ARG A 132 13.43 27.58 -17.25
CA ARG A 132 13.30 26.28 -17.97
C ARG A 132 13.54 26.37 -19.49
N PHE A 133 13.32 27.53 -20.13
CA PHE A 133 13.44 27.66 -21.59
C PHE A 133 14.83 27.32 -22.13
N GLY A 134 15.90 27.58 -21.35
CA GLY A 134 17.27 27.24 -21.73
C GLY A 134 17.63 25.75 -21.60
N LYS A 135 16.79 24.93 -20.95
CA LYS A 135 17.07 23.52 -20.70
C LYS A 135 16.55 22.60 -21.80
N TRP A 136 15.40 22.91 -22.42
CA TRP A 136 14.82 22.01 -23.44
C TRP A 136 15.83 21.65 -24.53
N ASN A 137 16.50 22.65 -25.10
CA ASN A 137 17.51 22.42 -26.15
C ASN A 137 18.75 21.63 -25.67
N LYS A 138 19.04 21.63 -24.36
CA LYS A 138 20.21 20.95 -23.76
C LYS A 138 19.93 19.50 -23.34
N ILE A 139 18.67 19.07 -23.34
CA ILE A 139 18.24 17.73 -22.92
C ILE A 139 18.41 16.72 -24.07
N LYS A 140 18.85 15.50 -23.76
CA LYS A 140 19.03 14.44 -24.76
C LYS A 140 17.69 14.04 -25.39
N PRO A 141 17.65 13.59 -26.67
CA PRO A 141 16.41 13.22 -27.35
C PRO A 141 15.53 12.22 -26.58
N TRP A 142 16.12 11.18 -26.00
CA TRP A 142 15.37 10.18 -25.23
C TRP A 142 14.74 10.76 -23.94
N GLN A 143 15.39 11.74 -23.30
CA GLN A 143 14.86 12.42 -22.11
C GLN A 143 13.71 13.36 -22.48
N LYS A 144 13.84 14.10 -23.58
CA LYS A 144 12.74 14.93 -24.13
C LYS A 144 11.49 14.10 -24.36
N ARG A 145 11.69 12.90 -24.91
CA ARG A 145 10.60 11.96 -25.18
C ARG A 145 9.92 11.49 -23.89
N LEU A 146 10.69 11.06 -22.88
CA LEU A 146 10.11 10.64 -21.59
C LEU A 146 9.30 11.75 -20.95
N ILE A 147 9.85 12.97 -20.96
CA ILE A 147 9.16 14.17 -20.44
C ILE A 147 7.87 14.43 -21.24
N LEU A 148 7.91 14.38 -22.58
CA LEU A 148 6.71 14.58 -23.39
C LEU A 148 5.63 13.53 -23.13
N ARG A 149 6.04 12.26 -22.95
CA ARG A 149 5.11 11.16 -22.67
C ARG A 149 4.45 11.33 -21.30
N GLU A 150 5.24 11.63 -20.27
CA GLU A 150 4.75 11.91 -18.92
C GLU A 150 3.77 13.10 -18.92
N LYS A 151 4.14 14.21 -19.58
CA LYS A 151 3.29 15.39 -19.66
C LYS A 151 2.05 15.19 -20.53
N CYS A 152 2.15 14.41 -21.61
CA CYS A 152 1.01 14.00 -22.41
C CYS A 152 -0.04 13.32 -21.51
N ILE A 153 0.36 12.30 -20.74
CA ILE A 153 -0.54 11.56 -19.85
C ILE A 153 -1.15 12.51 -18.81
N LYS A 154 -0.32 13.32 -18.15
CA LYS A 154 -0.78 14.29 -17.14
C LYS A 154 -1.88 15.21 -17.68
N PHE A 155 -1.62 15.87 -18.81
CA PHE A 155 -2.54 16.89 -19.32
C PHE A 155 -3.77 16.30 -20.01
N PHE A 156 -3.68 15.11 -20.60
CA PHE A 156 -4.88 14.40 -21.07
C PHE A 156 -5.77 13.93 -19.91
N ASN A 157 -5.19 13.47 -18.80
CA ASN A 157 -5.96 13.11 -17.60
C ASN A 157 -6.71 14.33 -17.06
N ILE A 158 -6.02 15.46 -16.85
CA ILE A 158 -6.66 16.71 -16.40
C ILE A 158 -7.76 17.14 -17.37
N GLN A 159 -7.50 17.11 -18.68
CA GLN A 159 -8.50 17.46 -19.69
C GLN A 159 -9.74 16.55 -19.65
N MET A 160 -9.57 15.26 -19.34
CA MET A 160 -10.68 14.32 -19.22
C MET A 160 -11.46 14.50 -17.92
N GLU A 161 -10.77 14.77 -16.80
CA GLU A 161 -11.39 15.08 -15.51
C GLU A 161 -12.20 16.39 -15.56
N ASP A 162 -11.64 17.46 -16.15
CA ASP A 162 -12.33 18.73 -16.35
C ASP A 162 -13.58 18.56 -17.23
N ARG A 163 -13.52 17.68 -18.25
CA ARG A 163 -14.68 17.34 -19.09
C ARG A 163 -15.76 16.57 -18.35
N GLN A 164 -15.39 15.58 -17.53
CA GLN A 164 -16.35 14.86 -16.70
C GLN A 164 -17.06 15.81 -15.73
N THR A 165 -16.33 16.78 -15.21
CA THR A 165 -16.86 17.83 -14.33
C THR A 165 -17.73 18.84 -15.11
N GLN A 166 -17.41 19.13 -16.37
CA GLN A 166 -18.18 20.02 -17.26
C GLN A 166 -19.36 19.34 -17.98
N HIS A 167 -19.57 18.03 -17.85
CA HIS A 167 -20.65 17.32 -18.54
C HIS A 167 -22.07 17.73 -18.09
N ASP A 168 -22.21 18.65 -17.13
CA ASP A 168 -23.43 19.41 -16.85
C ASP A 168 -23.69 20.58 -17.84
N GLY A 169 -22.83 20.84 -18.82
CA GLY A 169 -23.01 21.92 -19.79
C GLY A 169 -22.13 21.82 -21.04
N LEU A 170 -22.53 20.99 -21.99
CA LEU A 170 -22.32 21.14 -23.46
C LEU A 170 -20.95 21.67 -23.97
N LYS A 171 -20.14 20.77 -24.58
CA LYS A 171 -19.71 20.77 -26.01
C LYS A 171 -18.40 19.98 -26.21
N THR A 172 -18.44 19.03 -27.14
CA THR A 172 -17.41 18.02 -27.42
C THR A 172 -16.36 18.54 -28.41
N SER A 173 -15.08 18.63 -28.00
CA SER A 173 -13.95 18.90 -28.93
C SER A 173 -13.70 17.72 -29.88
N LYS A 174 -12.99 17.92 -31.01
CA LYS A 174 -12.63 16.86 -31.99
C LYS A 174 -11.96 15.61 -31.38
N VAL A 175 -11.34 15.75 -30.20
CA VAL A 175 -10.76 14.64 -29.45
C VAL A 175 -11.84 13.78 -28.81
N ALA A 176 -12.97 14.38 -28.41
CA ALA A 176 -14.11 13.65 -27.90
C ALA A 176 -14.66 12.69 -28.96
N THR A 177 -14.57 12.99 -30.26
CA THR A 177 -14.97 12.05 -31.32
C THR A 177 -13.98 10.89 -31.50
N LEU A 178 -12.70 11.10 -31.19
CA LEU A 178 -11.67 10.04 -31.23
C LEU A 178 -11.74 9.16 -29.98
N VAL A 179 -11.98 9.76 -28.82
CA VAL A 179 -12.11 9.08 -27.52
C VAL A 179 -13.49 8.43 -27.38
N SER A 180 -14.57 9.01 -27.91
CA SER A 180 -15.91 8.37 -27.89
C SER A 180 -16.01 7.15 -28.80
N ARG A 181 -15.06 6.96 -29.73
CA ARG A 181 -14.94 5.73 -30.55
C ARG A 181 -14.14 4.62 -29.87
N ALA A 182 -13.44 4.93 -28.77
CA ALA A 182 -12.63 3.99 -28.03
C ALA A 182 -13.21 3.85 -26.61
N GLU A 183 -13.88 2.72 -26.37
CA GLU A 183 -14.57 2.49 -25.10
C GLU A 183 -13.60 2.09 -23.98
N LYS A 184 -13.36 3.05 -23.07
CA LYS A 184 -13.14 2.91 -21.61
C LYS A 184 -11.76 2.42 -21.11
N GLY A 185 -10.95 3.36 -20.59
CA GLY A 185 -10.13 3.15 -19.38
C GLY A 185 -8.94 4.10 -19.23
N PRO A 186 -8.35 4.23 -18.01
CA PRO A 186 -7.10 4.99 -17.79
C PRO A 186 -5.99 4.50 -18.73
N LEU A 187 -5.88 3.17 -18.92
CA LEU A 187 -4.99 2.47 -19.87
C LEU A 187 -5.04 2.99 -21.32
N GLU A 188 -6.11 3.66 -21.73
CA GLU A 188 -6.23 4.22 -23.08
C GLU A 188 -5.40 5.50 -23.26
N ILE A 189 -5.21 6.29 -22.20
CA ILE A 189 -4.45 7.55 -22.28
C ILE A 189 -2.96 7.25 -22.40
N GLU A 190 -2.46 6.22 -21.70
CA GLU A 190 -1.08 5.79 -21.90
C GLU A 190 -0.86 5.29 -23.33
N LEU A 191 -1.78 4.49 -23.88
CA LEU A 191 -1.73 4.00 -25.27
C LEU A 191 -1.85 5.13 -26.30
N LEU A 192 -2.72 6.11 -26.06
CA LEU A 192 -2.84 7.32 -26.89
C LEU A 192 -1.51 8.09 -26.89
N CYS A 193 -0.93 8.32 -25.71
CA CYS A 193 0.34 9.02 -25.58
C CYS A 193 1.52 8.23 -26.15
N GLU A 194 1.47 6.89 -26.18
CA GLU A 194 2.43 6.07 -26.92
C GLU A 194 2.39 6.33 -28.42
N ASN A 195 1.19 6.46 -29.00
CA ASN A 195 1.02 6.76 -30.41
C ASN A 195 1.42 8.19 -30.77
N LEU A 196 1.08 9.15 -29.89
CA LEU A 196 1.42 10.56 -30.08
C LEU A 196 2.92 10.82 -29.89
N VAL A 197 3.58 10.06 -29.01
CA VAL A 197 5.01 10.19 -28.66
C VAL A 197 5.72 8.83 -28.83
N PRO A 198 5.96 8.38 -30.08
CA PRO A 198 6.45 7.04 -30.38
C PRO A 198 7.88 6.78 -29.87
N ILE A 199 8.25 5.50 -29.86
CA ILE A 199 9.58 5.04 -29.46
C ILE A 199 10.64 5.38 -30.49
N SER A 200 11.14 6.62 -30.45
CA SER A 200 12.23 7.09 -31.32
C SER A 200 13.24 7.94 -30.57
N THR A 201 14.50 7.85 -30.99
CA THR A 201 15.61 8.72 -30.55
C THR A 201 15.93 9.81 -31.57
N ASP A 202 15.24 9.82 -32.73
CA ASP A 202 15.43 10.82 -33.78
C ASP A 202 14.86 12.19 -33.33
N PRO A 203 15.68 13.25 -33.29
CA PRO A 203 15.21 14.61 -33.02
C PRO A 203 14.04 15.07 -33.90
N LYS A 204 13.96 14.62 -35.17
CA LYS A 204 12.85 14.98 -36.07
C LYS A 204 11.53 14.37 -35.62
N GLU A 205 11.55 13.14 -35.10
CA GLU A 205 10.35 12.50 -34.55
C GLU A 205 9.87 13.19 -33.27
N ILE A 206 10.76 13.75 -32.47
CA ILE A 206 10.39 14.54 -31.28
C ILE A 206 9.64 15.81 -31.71
N GLN A 207 10.11 16.49 -32.76
CA GLN A 207 9.42 17.67 -33.28
C GLN A 207 8.05 17.33 -33.84
N LYS A 208 7.93 16.23 -34.61
CA LYS A 208 6.63 15.72 -35.07
C LYS A 208 5.71 15.37 -33.92
N SER A 209 6.23 14.79 -32.84
CA SER A 209 5.45 14.45 -31.65
C SER A 209 4.86 15.70 -30.99
N ILE A 210 5.62 16.79 -30.89
CA ILE A 210 5.11 18.08 -30.36
C ILE A 210 3.96 18.61 -31.23
N LEU A 211 4.08 18.50 -32.56
CA LEU A 211 3.01 18.91 -33.49
C LEU A 211 1.77 18.01 -33.37
N ARG A 212 1.94 16.70 -33.25
CA ARG A 212 0.82 15.77 -33.01
C ARG A 212 0.09 16.09 -31.69
N LEU A 213 0.84 16.41 -30.64
CA LEU A 213 0.28 16.84 -29.36
C LEU A 213 -0.49 18.15 -29.49
N LYS A 214 0.03 19.12 -30.25
CA LYS A 214 -0.67 20.39 -30.55
C LYS A 214 -2.02 20.14 -31.22
N GLU A 215 -2.09 19.21 -32.17
CA GLU A 215 -3.32 18.88 -32.89
C GLU A 215 -4.31 18.07 -32.06
N SER A 216 -3.80 17.26 -31.11
CA SER A 216 -4.60 16.31 -30.34
C SER A 216 -5.06 16.82 -28.99
N MET A 217 -4.50 17.92 -28.48
CA MET A 217 -4.81 18.45 -27.15
C MET A 217 -5.50 19.81 -27.26
N ASN A 218 -6.36 20.17 -26.29
CA ASN A 218 -6.92 21.52 -26.29
C ASN A 218 -5.78 22.55 -26.06
N PHE A 219 -5.91 23.72 -26.68
CA PHE A 219 -4.88 24.76 -26.69
C PHE A 219 -4.45 25.15 -25.28
N TYR A 220 -5.38 25.26 -24.32
CA TYR A 220 -5.07 25.61 -22.94
C TYR A 220 -4.12 24.59 -22.28
N TYR A 221 -4.47 23.31 -22.30
CA TYR A 221 -3.62 22.26 -21.71
C TYR A 221 -2.31 22.08 -22.49
N PHE A 222 -2.34 22.24 -23.81
CA PHE A 222 -1.13 22.21 -24.61
C PHE A 222 -0.20 23.38 -24.27
N ALA A 223 -0.72 24.59 -24.07
CA ALA A 223 0.06 25.74 -23.63
C ALA A 223 0.66 25.52 -22.23
N GLN A 224 -0.07 24.88 -21.31
CA GLN A 224 0.46 24.47 -20.01
C GLN A 224 1.57 23.43 -20.14
N LEU A 225 1.41 22.44 -21.04
CA LEU A 225 2.45 21.46 -21.36
C LEU A 225 3.73 22.15 -21.85
N LEU A 226 3.63 23.10 -22.78
CA LEU A 226 4.79 23.85 -23.25
C LEU A 226 5.47 24.64 -22.13
N ASN A 227 4.67 25.27 -21.25
CA ASN A 227 5.18 26.01 -20.10
C ASN A 227 5.93 25.09 -19.10
N GLU A 228 5.38 23.91 -18.80
CA GLU A 228 6.00 22.96 -17.87
C GLU A 228 7.29 22.33 -18.42
N THR A 229 7.28 21.99 -19.72
CA THR A 229 8.42 21.38 -20.43
C THR A 229 9.51 22.39 -20.79
N GLY A 230 9.18 23.68 -20.81
CA GLY A 230 10.09 24.75 -21.22
C GLY A 230 10.33 24.78 -22.73
N ILE A 231 9.40 24.25 -23.53
CA ILE A 231 9.45 24.34 -24.99
C ILE A 231 9.09 25.77 -25.39
N PRO A 232 9.96 26.51 -26.12
CA PRO A 232 9.64 27.85 -26.59
C PRO A 232 8.42 27.82 -27.51
N ARG A 233 7.44 28.69 -27.23
CA ARG A 233 6.18 28.75 -28.01
C ARG A 233 6.45 29.08 -29.46
N GLU A 234 7.48 29.86 -29.74
CA GLU A 234 7.92 30.28 -31.07
C GLU A 234 8.38 29.10 -31.92
N MET A 235 8.80 27.97 -31.31
CA MET A 235 9.12 26.74 -32.04
C MET A 235 7.89 26.01 -32.55
N VAL A 236 6.70 26.34 -32.04
CA VAL A 236 5.45 25.57 -32.23
C VAL A 236 4.33 26.43 -32.82
N PHE A 237 4.33 27.73 -32.54
CA PHE A 237 3.39 28.72 -33.04
C PHE A 237 4.12 29.77 -33.89
N PRO A 238 3.83 29.87 -35.20
CA PRO A 238 3.94 31.14 -35.86
C PRO A 238 2.86 32.07 -35.29
N PHE A 239 3.23 33.28 -34.86
CA PHE A 239 2.42 34.28 -34.12
C PHE A 239 0.96 34.45 -34.60
N LYS A 240 0.66 34.16 -35.87
CA LYS A 240 -0.69 34.22 -36.48
C LYS A 240 -1.65 33.10 -36.02
N GLU A 241 -1.14 31.95 -35.60
CA GLU A 241 -1.95 30.80 -35.15
C GLU A 241 -2.39 30.89 -33.68
N GLU A 242 -1.65 31.62 -32.84
CA GLU A 242 -1.99 31.81 -31.42
C GLU A 242 -3.30 32.59 -31.26
N LEU A 243 -3.52 33.61 -32.11
CA LEU A 243 -4.77 34.38 -32.18
C LEU A 243 -5.95 33.57 -32.73
N GLY A 244 -5.70 32.67 -33.69
CA GLY A 244 -6.73 31.80 -34.27
C GLY A 244 -7.16 30.65 -33.35
N GLY A 245 -6.24 30.15 -32.51
CA GLY A 245 -6.53 29.15 -31.47
C GLY A 245 -7.37 29.74 -30.33
N MET A 246 -6.98 30.91 -29.81
CA MET A 246 -7.77 31.64 -28.81
C MET A 246 -9.17 32.01 -29.30
N SER A 247 -9.33 32.37 -30.59
CA SER A 247 -10.64 32.71 -31.17
C SER A 247 -11.56 31.51 -31.37
N ARG A 248 -11.04 30.32 -31.68
CA ARG A 248 -11.87 29.10 -31.86
C ARG A 248 -12.47 28.61 -30.55
N ASP A 249 -11.71 28.67 -29.46
CA ASP A 249 -12.22 28.29 -28.13
C ASP A 249 -13.21 29.33 -27.56
N TYR A 250 -13.21 30.58 -28.05
CA TYR A 250 -14.17 31.62 -27.64
C TYR A 250 -15.45 31.66 -28.50
N ASN A 251 -15.35 31.40 -29.81
CA ASN A 251 -16.50 31.46 -30.73
C ASN A 251 -17.31 30.15 -30.84
N ASP A 252 -16.89 29.07 -30.18
CA ASP A 252 -17.70 27.86 -29.99
C ASP A 252 -18.53 27.89 -28.67
N SER A 253 -18.58 29.05 -27.98
CA SER A 253 -19.52 29.34 -26.87
C SER A 253 -20.98 29.11 -27.28
#